data_AF-A0A4R7S080-F1
#
_entry.id   AF-A0A4R7S080-F1
#
_cell.length_a   1.000
_cell.length_b   1.000
_cell.length_c   1.000
_cell.angle_alpha   90.00
_cell.angle_beta   90.00
_cell.angle_gamma   90.00
#
_symmetry.space_group_name_H-M   'P 1'
#
loop_
_entity.id
_entity.type
_entity.pdbx_description
1 polymer ?
#
loop_
_entity_poly.entity_id
_entity_poly.type
_entity_poly.pdbx_seq_one_letter_code
_entity_poly.pdbx_strand_id
1 'polypeptide(L)'
;MFRPPGQCPACGEWVPRGAVACDDCGACDRSGWKSERAVYDGLDLPDEDFDYNEFVEREFGQEKTGPRVSREIFWRWVAAIVLAVMILGYIMSAF
;
A
#
# COMPACT_ATOMS: atom_id res chain seq x y z
N MET A 1 9.99 21.15 -34.57
CA MET A 1 10.78 20.99 -33.34
C MET A 1 10.99 22.38 -32.77
N PHE A 2 10.40 22.67 -31.61
CA PHE A 2 10.50 23.99 -30.98
C PHE A 2 11.95 24.25 -30.57
N ARG A 3 12.42 25.49 -30.77
CA ARG A 3 13.73 25.95 -30.31
C ARG A 3 13.56 27.29 -29.62
N PRO A 4 13.97 27.43 -28.35
CA PRO A 4 13.89 28.71 -27.65
C PRO A 4 14.65 29.82 -28.42
N PRO A 5 14.15 31.07 -28.38
CA PRO A 5 13.19 31.61 -27.42
C PRO A 5 11.74 31.59 -27.92
N GLY A 6 10.78 31.50 -26.99
CA GLY A 6 9.36 31.60 -27.32
C GLY A 6 8.47 31.03 -26.23
N GLN A 7 7.15 31.01 -26.46
CA GLN A 7 6.21 30.33 -25.57
C GLN A 7 6.37 28.81 -25.70
N CYS A 8 6.51 28.14 -24.56
CA CYS A 8 6.60 26.70 -24.48
C CYS A 8 5.34 26.08 -25.08
N PRO A 9 5.45 25.18 -26.09
CA PRO A 9 4.28 24.56 -26.70
C PRO A 9 3.54 23.58 -25.77
N ALA A 10 4.13 23.24 -24.62
CA ALA A 10 3.60 22.29 -23.66
C ALA A 10 2.75 22.92 -22.54
N CYS A 11 3.12 24.12 -22.08
CA CYS A 11 2.46 24.80 -20.95
C CYS A 11 2.15 26.28 -21.20
N GLY A 12 2.69 26.88 -22.26
CA GLY A 12 2.51 28.30 -22.61
C GLY A 12 3.51 29.26 -21.95
N GLU A 13 4.34 28.80 -21.00
CA GLU A 13 5.30 29.65 -20.30
C GLU A 13 6.43 30.15 -21.22
N TRP A 14 6.98 31.34 -20.96
CA TRP A 14 8.04 31.91 -21.79
C TRP A 14 9.40 31.23 -21.53
N VAL A 15 10.01 30.70 -22.59
CA VAL A 15 11.31 30.01 -22.51
C VAL A 15 12.42 30.91 -23.07
N PRO A 16 13.48 31.23 -22.29
CA PRO A 16 14.58 32.08 -22.74
C PRO A 16 15.50 31.36 -23.73
N ARG A 17 16.31 32.13 -24.48
CA ARG A 17 17.31 31.57 -25.40
C ARG A 17 18.31 30.68 -24.66
N GLY A 18 18.60 29.52 -25.22
CA GLY A 18 19.60 28.59 -24.69
C GLY A 18 19.10 27.68 -23.56
N ALA A 19 17.83 27.78 -23.16
CA ALA A 19 17.25 26.86 -22.19
C ALA A 19 17.22 25.42 -22.75
N VAL A 20 17.66 24.46 -21.94
CA VAL A 20 17.68 23.03 -22.30
C VAL A 20 16.31 22.38 -22.09
N ALA A 21 15.53 22.90 -21.15
CA ALA A 21 14.17 22.49 -20.83
C ALA A 21 13.33 23.71 -20.40
N CYS A 22 12.01 23.54 -20.33
CA CYS A 22 11.11 24.52 -19.72
C CYS A 22 11.15 24.39 -18.19
N ASP A 23 11.36 25.50 -17.49
CA ASP A 23 11.48 25.53 -16.02
C ASP A 23 10.16 25.22 -15.30
N ASP A 24 9.02 25.40 -15.97
CA ASP A 24 7.69 25.14 -15.39
C ASP A 24 7.24 23.68 -15.56
N CYS A 25 7.36 23.13 -16.78
CA CYS A 25 6.77 21.83 -17.12
C CYS A 25 7.77 20.74 -17.50
N GLY A 26 9.08 21.01 -17.46
CA GLY A 26 10.13 20.05 -17.77
C GLY A 26 10.28 19.67 -19.25
N ALA A 27 9.42 20.18 -20.14
CA ALA A 27 9.46 19.87 -21.57
C ALA A 27 10.81 20.27 -22.19
N CYS A 28 11.43 19.36 -22.94
CA CYS A 28 12.77 19.53 -23.48
C CYS A 28 12.91 18.88 -24.87
N ASP A 29 14.10 18.99 -25.47
CA ASP A 29 14.37 18.43 -26.80
C ASP A 29 14.15 16.92 -26.87
N ARG A 30 14.49 16.19 -25.79
CA ARG A 30 14.29 14.74 -25.69
C ARG A 30 12.82 14.35 -25.62
N SER A 31 11.98 15.15 -24.98
CA SER A 31 10.51 14.95 -24.97
C SER A 31 9.84 15.49 -26.25
N GLY A 32 10.61 16.09 -27.16
CA GLY A 32 10.08 16.79 -28.33
C GLY A 32 9.32 18.07 -27.98
N TRP A 33 9.58 18.65 -26.80
CA TRP A 33 8.87 19.79 -26.22
C TRP A 33 7.38 19.53 -25.98
N LYS A 34 7.02 18.29 -25.64
CA LYS A 34 5.68 17.93 -25.13
C LYS A 34 5.67 17.98 -23.61
N SER A 35 4.52 18.26 -23.00
CA SER A 35 4.36 18.29 -21.54
C SER A 35 4.52 16.89 -20.95
N GLU A 36 5.14 16.79 -19.78
CA GLU A 36 5.07 15.57 -18.97
C GLU A 36 3.64 15.28 -18.48
N ARG A 37 2.71 16.25 -18.58
CA ARG A 37 1.28 15.94 -18.40
C ARG A 37 0.75 14.93 -19.42
N ALA A 38 1.35 14.83 -20.61
CA ALA A 38 1.05 13.76 -21.56
C ALA A 38 1.64 12.39 -21.13
N VAL A 39 2.42 12.32 -20.05
CA VAL A 39 2.90 11.05 -19.46
C VAL A 39 1.82 10.45 -18.55
N TYR A 40 0.84 11.23 -18.09
CA TYR A 40 -0.35 10.65 -17.45
C TYR A 40 -1.26 9.91 -18.45
N ASP A 41 -1.14 10.16 -19.76
CA ASP A 41 -1.77 9.32 -20.81
C ASP A 41 -1.05 7.97 -21.00
N GLY A 42 0.07 7.73 -20.30
CA GLY A 42 0.79 6.45 -20.26
C GLY A 42 0.50 5.62 -19.02
N LEU A 43 -0.32 6.13 -18.10
CA LEU A 43 -0.95 5.30 -17.10
C LEU A 43 -2.18 4.72 -17.78
N ASP A 44 -2.09 3.47 -18.23
CA ASP A 44 -3.24 2.64 -18.64
C ASP A 44 -4.06 2.31 -17.38
N LEU A 45 -4.47 3.37 -16.66
CA LEU A 45 -5.39 3.30 -15.56
C LEU A 45 -6.72 2.95 -16.22
N PRO A 46 -7.27 1.75 -15.95
CA PRO A 46 -8.53 1.36 -16.55
C PRO A 46 -9.59 2.42 -16.23
N ASP A 47 -10.40 2.77 -17.23
CA ASP A 47 -11.56 3.67 -17.08
C ASP A 47 -12.65 3.11 -16.15
N GLU A 48 -12.43 1.91 -15.60
CA GLU A 48 -13.31 1.22 -14.67
C GLU A 48 -13.16 1.76 -13.24
N ASP A 49 -14.27 1.84 -12.51
CA ASP A 49 -14.29 2.21 -11.10
C ASP A 49 -13.38 1.26 -10.30
N PHE A 50 -12.20 1.76 -9.92
CA PHE A 50 -11.25 1.00 -9.10
C PHE A 50 -11.88 0.68 -7.74
N ASP A 51 -12.28 -0.58 -7.53
CA ASP A 51 -12.79 -1.04 -6.24
C ASP A 51 -11.63 -1.18 -5.24
N TYR A 52 -11.43 -0.10 -4.48
CA TYR A 52 -10.46 -0.03 -3.41
C TYR A 52 -10.67 -1.13 -2.35
N ASN A 53 -11.92 -1.53 -2.08
CA ASN A 53 -12.21 -2.54 -1.07
C ASN A 53 -11.80 -3.94 -1.56
N GLU A 54 -12.12 -4.29 -2.81
CA GLU A 54 -11.71 -5.57 -3.42
C GLU A 54 -10.17 -5.69 -3.46
N PHE A 55 -9.49 -4.61 -3.84
CA PHE A 55 -8.02 -4.58 -3.86
C PHE A 55 -7.42 -4.79 -2.46
N VAL A 56 -7.96 -4.10 -1.45
CA VAL A 56 -7.48 -4.23 -0.06
C VAL A 56 -7.74 -5.63 0.48
N GLU A 57 -8.89 -6.22 0.21
CA GLU A 57 -9.22 -7.58 0.66
C GLU A 57 -8.34 -8.63 -0.02
N ARG A 58 -8.08 -8.49 -1.33
CA ARG A 58 -7.23 -9.42 -2.08
C ARG A 58 -5.76 -9.36 -1.65
N GLU A 59 -5.20 -8.16 -1.52
CA GLU A 59 -3.76 -7.97 -1.26
C GLU A 59 -3.40 -7.98 0.22
N PHE A 60 -4.31 -7.48 1.08
CA PHE A 60 -4.06 -7.28 2.50
C PHE A 60 -5.04 -8.02 3.42
N GLY A 61 -6.13 -8.59 2.89
CA GLY A 61 -7.20 -9.24 3.67
C GLY A 61 -6.82 -10.59 4.30
N GLN A 62 -5.56 -11.01 4.25
CA GLN A 62 -5.09 -12.18 4.99
C GLN A 62 -4.60 -11.81 6.40
N GLU A 63 -5.48 -11.28 7.25
CA GLU A 63 -5.35 -11.62 8.66
C GLU A 63 -5.82 -13.06 8.82
N LYS A 64 -4.87 -13.99 8.78
CA LYS A 64 -5.07 -15.39 9.16
C LYS A 64 -5.55 -15.44 10.61
N THR A 65 -6.86 -15.36 10.79
CA THR A 65 -7.53 -15.72 12.04
C THR A 65 -7.57 -17.24 12.13
N GLY A 66 -6.39 -17.84 12.28
CA GLY A 66 -6.31 -19.19 12.83
C GLY A 66 -7.10 -19.22 14.15
N PRO A 67 -7.71 -20.36 14.53
CA PRO A 67 -8.55 -20.43 15.71
C PRO A 67 -7.78 -19.89 16.92
N ARG A 68 -8.08 -18.64 17.30
CA ARG A 68 -7.51 -17.98 18.46
C ARG A 68 -8.16 -18.66 19.66
N VAL A 69 -7.58 -19.77 20.12
CA VAL A 69 -7.89 -20.27 21.46
C VAL A 69 -7.61 -19.09 22.37
N SER A 70 -8.67 -18.49 22.91
CA SER A 70 -8.51 -17.29 23.71
C SER A 70 -7.60 -17.65 24.87
N ARG A 71 -6.66 -16.75 25.19
CA ARG A 71 -5.71 -16.95 26.29
C ARG A 71 -6.44 -17.34 27.58
N GLU A 72 -7.65 -16.86 27.77
CA GLU A 72 -8.55 -17.23 28.88
C GLU A 72 -8.98 -18.70 28.88
N ILE A 73 -9.34 -19.27 27.71
CA ILE A 73 -9.70 -20.68 27.59
C ILE A 73 -8.49 -21.56 27.94
N PHE A 74 -7.30 -21.20 27.43
CA PHE A 74 -6.07 -21.92 27.76
C PHE A 74 -5.77 -21.90 29.26
N TRP A 75 -5.80 -20.73 29.90
CA TRP A 75 -5.54 -20.62 31.34
C TRP A 75 -6.60 -21.29 32.22
N ARG A 76 -7.87 -21.33 31.78
CA ARG A 76 -8.93 -22.09 32.46
C ARG A 76 -8.65 -23.59 32.47
N TRP A 77 -8.22 -24.15 31.33
CA TRP A 77 -7.85 -25.57 31.26
C TRP A 77 -6.61 -25.89 32.09
N VAL A 78 -5.59 -25.03 32.06
CA VAL A 78 -4.40 -25.17 32.91
C VAL A 78 -4.79 -25.19 34.39
N ALA A 79 -5.61 -24.23 34.83
CA ALA A 79 -6.07 -24.17 36.22
C ALA A 79 -6.86 -25.43 36.61
N ALA A 80 -7.76 -25.91 35.75
CA ALA A 80 -8.54 -27.12 35.99
C ALA A 80 -7.66 -28.37 36.12
N ILE A 81 -6.64 -28.54 35.26
CA ILE A 81 -5.71 -29.67 35.34
C ILE A 81 -4.88 -29.61 36.62
N VAL A 82 -4.34 -28.45 36.98
CA VAL A 82 -3.57 -28.28 38.22
C VAL A 82 -4.43 -28.65 39.44
N LEU A 83 -5.68 -28.18 39.48
CA LEU A 83 -6.61 -28.45 40.58
C LEU A 83 -6.94 -29.95 40.66
N ALA A 84 -7.17 -30.61 39.52
CA ALA A 84 -7.41 -32.05 39.46
C ALA A 84 -6.21 -32.87 39.96
N VAL A 85 -4.98 -32.49 39.58
CA VAL A 85 -3.74 -33.14 40.06
C VAL A 85 -3.58 -32.95 41.56
N MET A 86 -3.84 -31.74 42.08
CA MET A 86 -3.79 -31.49 43.52
C MET A 86 -4.80 -32.34 44.31
N ILE A 87 -6.04 -32.45 43.80
CA ILE A 87 -7.08 -33.28 44.42
C ILE A 87 -6.67 -34.76 44.38
N LEU A 88 -6.22 -35.26 43.23
CA LEU A 88 -5.79 -36.66 43.09
C LEU A 88 -4.59 -36.97 43.99
N GLY A 89 -3.60 -36.08 44.06
CA GLY A 89 -2.46 -36.21 44.96
C GLY A 89 -2.88 -36.24 46.43
N TYR A 90 -3.81 -35.35 46.82
CA TYR A 90 -4.35 -35.34 48.17
C TYR A 90 -5.06 -36.65 48.51
N ILE A 91 -5.92 -37.15 47.62
CA ILE A 91 -6.64 -38.42 47.81
C ILE A 91 -5.66 -39.59 47.92
N MET A 92 -4.64 -39.67 47.06
CA MET A 92 -3.61 -40.71 47.14
C MET A 92 -2.73 -40.61 48.39
N SER A 93 -2.60 -39.43 48.99
CA SER A 93 -1.86 -39.24 50.25
C SER A 93 -2.70 -39.46 51.50
N ALA A 94 -4.02 -39.40 51.38
CA ALA A 94 -4.98 -39.57 52.47
C ALA A 94 -5.50 -41.02 52.61
N PHE A 95 -5.28 -41.85 51.60
CA PHE A 95 -5.49 -43.30 51.60
C PHE A 95 -4.18 -44.02 51.95
#